data_AF-A0A358F890-F1
#
_entry.id   AF-A0A358F890-F1
#
_cell.length_a   1.000
_cell.length_b   1.000
_cell.length_c   1.000
_cell.angle_alpha   90.00
_cell.angle_beta   90.00
_cell.angle_gamma   90.00
#
_symmetry.space_group_name_H-M   'P 1'
#
loop_
_entity.id
_entity.type
_entity.pdbx_description
1 polymer ?
#
loop_
_entity_poly.entity_id
_entity_poly.type
_entity_poly.pdbx_seq_one_letter_code
_entity_poly.pdbx_strand_id
1 'polypeptide(L)' 'MRKERTLFIIGIWVAVLPQLGIPQSFREVLFIITGVAIFYIAYLYYLEAKARLNKDENRIKSFVDNIGNEE' A
#
# COMPACT_ATOMS: atom_id res chain seq x y z
N MET A 1 9.13 5.77 5.39
CA MET A 1 9.94 4.69 4.79
C MET A 1 9.46 4.47 3.35
N ARG A 2 10.36 4.40 2.36
CA ARG A 2 9.98 4.19 0.94
C ARG A 2 9.12 2.93 0.83
N LYS A 3 7.95 3.06 0.19
CA LYS A 3 6.94 2.01 -0.06
C LYS A 3 7.59 0.74 -0.65
N GLU A 4 8.64 0.95 -1.43
CA GLU A 4 9.53 -0.02 -2.05
C GLU A 4 10.20 -0.97 -1.03
N ARG A 5 10.67 -0.45 0.12
CA ARG A 5 11.34 -1.28 1.16
C ARG A 5 10.36 -2.21 1.86
N THR A 6 9.12 -1.78 2.07
CA THR A 6 8.10 -2.61 2.72
C THR A 6 7.73 -3.80 1.83
N LEU A 7 7.54 -3.57 0.53
CA LEU A 7 7.29 -4.62 -0.45
C LEU A 7 8.47 -5.61 -0.55
N PHE A 8 9.70 -5.09 -0.48
CA PHE A 8 10.90 -5.93 -0.55
C PHE A 8 11.06 -6.83 0.67
N ILE A 9 10.82 -6.31 1.88
CA ILE A 9 10.88 -7.08 3.12
C ILE A 9 9.78 -8.14 3.15
N ILE A 10 8.57 -7.80 2.70
CA ILE A 10 7.44 -8.74 2.59
C ILE A 10 7.76 -9.84 1.56
N GLY A 11 8.33 -9.50 0.41
CA GLY A 11 8.71 -10.47 -0.61
C GLY A 11 9.77 -11.46 -0.12
N ILE A 12 10.81 -10.96 0.56
CA ILE A 12 11.83 -11.81 1.20
C ILE A 12 11.18 -12.72 2.25
N TRP A 13 10.30 -12.17 3.08
CA TRP A 13 9.59 -12.95 4.10
C TRP A 13 8.77 -14.09 3.47
N VAL A 14 7.98 -13.80 2.43
CA VAL A 14 7.16 -14.80 1.72
C VAL A 14 8.00 -15.87 1.03
N ALA A 15 9.19 -15.53 0.52
CA ALA A 15 10.10 -16.48 -0.12
C ALA A 15 10.82 -17.40 0.89
N VAL A 16 11.17 -16.88 2.07
CA VAL A 16 11.91 -17.62 3.10
C VAL A 16 11.00 -18.47 3.99
N LEU A 17 9.78 -18.00 4.26
CA LEU A 17 8.78 -18.70 5.09
C LEU A 17 8.54 -20.17 4.70
N PRO A 18 8.41 -20.53 3.40
CA PRO A 18 8.30 -21.92 2.98
C PRO A 18 9.57 -22.76 3.17
N GLN A 19 10.74 -22.16 3.38
CA GLN A 19 11.99 -22.91 3.56
C GLN A 19 12.30 -23.28 5.02
N LEU A 20 11.53 -22.75 5.98
CA LEU A 20 11.79 -22.94 7.43
C LEU A 20 11.45 -24.34 7.99
N GLY A 21 11.11 -25.33 7.14
CA GLY A 21 10.83 -26.70 7.59
C GLY A 21 9.57 -26.85 8.47
N ILE A 22 8.69 -25.85 8.47
CA ILE A 22 7.48 -25.81 9.30
C ILE A 22 6.45 -26.85 8.80
N PRO A 23 5.76 -27.58 9.71
CA PRO A 23 4.71 -28.53 9.34
C PRO A 23 3.63 -27.90 8.44
N GLN A 24 3.13 -28.69 7.49
CA GLN A 24 2.37 -28.21 6.33
C GLN A 24 1.12 -27.40 6.71
N SER A 25 0.40 -27.83 7.75
CA SER A 25 -0.79 -27.14 8.27
C SER A 25 -0.49 -25.72 8.78
N PHE A 26 0.65 -25.51 9.43
CA PHE A 26 1.06 -24.18 9.90
C PHE A 26 1.55 -23.30 8.75
N ARG A 27 2.19 -23.89 7.73
CA ARG A 27 2.62 -23.15 6.55
C ARG A 27 1.41 -22.58 5.81
N GLU A 28 0.38 -23.38 5.58
CA GLU A 28 -0.83 -22.93 4.87
C GLU A 28 -1.52 -21.77 5.59
N VAL A 29 -1.70 -21.88 6.91
CA VAL A 29 -2.31 -20.82 7.73
C VAL A 29 -1.47 -19.53 7.67
N LEU A 30 -0.15 -19.62 7.83
CA LEU A 30 0.74 -18.45 7.72
C LEU A 30 0.73 -17.83 6.32
N PHE A 31 0.60 -18.65 5.27
CA PHE A 31 0.53 -18.16 3.90
C PHE A 31 -0.78 -17.41 3.62
N ILE A 32 -1.90 -17.92 4.12
CA ILE A 32 -3.20 -17.24 4.02
C ILE A 32 -3.17 -15.93 4.80
N ILE A 33 -2.67 -15.94 6.04
CA ILE A 33 -2.57 -14.73 6.87
C ILE A 33 -1.67 -13.68 6.22
N THR A 34 -0.52 -14.08 5.68
CA THR A 34 0.38 -13.15 4.98
C THR A 34 -0.25 -12.60 3.70
N GLY A 35 -0.95 -13.42 2.92
CA GLY A 35 -1.72 -12.97 1.76
C GLY A 35 -2.78 -11.92 2.12
N VAL A 36 -3.56 -12.17 3.18
CA VAL A 36 -4.56 -11.20 3.69
C VAL A 36 -3.90 -9.91 4.19
N ALA A 37 -2.78 -10.01 4.91
CA ALA A 37 -2.03 -8.86 5.38
C ALA A 37 -1.51 -8.00 4.21
N ILE A 38 -1.01 -8.62 3.15
CA ILE A 38 -0.55 -7.93 1.93
C ILE A 38 -1.74 -7.21 1.26
N PHE A 39 -2.88 -7.89 1.14
CA PHE A 39 -4.08 -7.30 0.55
C PHE A 39 -4.56 -6.07 1.34
N TYR A 40 -4.53 -6.16 2.67
CA TYR A 40 -4.88 -5.05 3.56
C TYR A 40 -3.92 -3.86 3.42
N ILE A 41 -2.61 -4.12 3.39
CA ILE A 41 -1.60 -3.07 3.19
C ILE A 41 -1.77 -2.40 1.81
N ALA A 42 -2.04 -3.19 0.76
CA ALA A 42 -2.32 -2.66 -0.57
C ALA A 42 -3.57 -1.78 -0.59
N TYR A 43 -4.63 -2.18 0.11
CA TYR A 43 -5.85 -1.37 0.25
C TYR A 43 -5.59 -0.04 0.97
N LEU A 44 -4.81 -0.05 2.05
CA LEU A 44 -4.41 1.18 2.74
C LEU A 44 -3.61 2.12 1.82
N TYR A 45 -2.69 1.58 1.03
CA TYR A 45 -1.94 2.38 0.05
C TYR A 45 -2.84 2.95 -1.06
N TYR A 46 -3.83 2.19 -1.52
CA TYR A 46 -4.82 2.69 -2.48
C TYR A 46 -5.60 3.87 -1.90
N LEU A 47 -6.04 3.76 -0.65
CA LEU A 47 -6.81 4.80 0.02
C LEU A 47 -5.97 6.06 0.26
N GLU A 48 -4.70 5.90 0.65
CA GLU A 48 -3.76 7.02 0.78
C GLU A 48 -3.46 7.68 -0.58
N ALA A 49 -3.28 6.89 -1.65
CA ALA A 49 -3.06 7.42 -3.00
C ALA A 49 -4.27 8.20 -3.50
N LYS A 50 -5.49 7.67 -3.31
CA LYS A 50 -6.74 8.35 -3.67
C LYS A 50 -6.93 9.66 -2.90
N ALA A 51 -6.60 9.68 -1.60
CA ALA A 51 -6.66 10.88 -0.79
C ALA A 51 -5.67 11.96 -1.27
N ARG A 52 -4.45 11.57 -1.67
CA ARG A 52 -3.46 12.50 -2.25
C ARG A 52 -3.94 13.08 -3.58
N LEU A 53 -4.50 12.26 -4.47
CA LEU A 53 -5.04 12.73 -5.75
C LEU A 53 -6.16 13.75 -5.56
N ASN A 54 -7.12 13.48 -4.67
CA ASN A 54 -8.17 14.44 -4.34
C ASN A 54 -7.63 15.75 -3.73
N LYS A 55 -6.56 15.68 -2.93
CA LYS A 55 -5.92 16.86 -2.35
C LYS A 55 -5.24 17.73 -3.41
N ASP A 56 -4.55 17.10 -4.37
CA ASP A 56 -3.91 17.82 -5.48
C ASP A 56 -4.95 18.44 -6.43
N GLU A 57 -6.06 17.75 -6.72
CA GLU A 57 -7.14 18.32 -7.56
C GLU A 57 -7.77 19.56 -6.91
N ASN A 58 -8.08 19.51 -5.62
CA ASN A 58 -8.61 20.67 -4.89
C ASN A 58 -7.61 21.83 -4.84
N ARG A 59 -6.31 21.51 -4.70
CA ARG A 59 -5.25 22.51 -4.73
C ARG A 59 -5.18 23.19 -6.10
N ILE A 60 -5.25 22.44 -7.20
CA ILE A 60 -5.27 22.99 -8.56
C ILE A 60 -6.49 23.89 -8.77
N LYS A 61 -7.69 23.46 -8.36
CA LYS A 61 -8.91 24.29 -8.45
C LYS A 61 -8.76 25.61 -7.70
N SER A 62 -8.22 25.59 -6.48
CA SER A 62 -8.01 26.82 -5.69
C SER A 62 -7.07 27.83 -6.34
N PHE A 63 -6.07 27.36 -7.11
CA PHE A 63 -5.19 28.26 -7.87
C PHE A 63 -5.89 28.87 -9.08
N VAL A 64 -6.72 28.10 -9.79
CA VAL A 64 -7.48 28.59 -10.95
C VAL A 64 -8.53 29.62 -10.53
N ASP A 65 -9.27 29.34 -9.45
CA ASP A 65 -10.31 30.24 -8.95
C ASP A 65 -9.73 31.59 -8.46
N ASN A 66 -8.51 31.60 -7.91
CA ASN A 66 -7.88 32.83 -7.45
C ASN A 66 -7.37 33.71 -8.60
N ILE A 67 -7.04 33.13 -9.76
CA ILE A 67 -6.61 33.90 -10.95
C ILE A 67 -7.82 34.51 -11.68
N GLY A 68 -8.96 33.81 -11.72
CA GLY A 68 -10.16 34.29 -12.40
C GLY A 68 -10.97 35.36 -11.66
N ASN A 69 -10.63 35.66 -10.40
CA ASN A 69 -11.32 36.64 -9.55
C ASN A 69 -10.54 37.97 -9.40
N GLU A 70 -9.40 38.11 -10.09
CA GLU A 70 -8.57 39.33 -10.10
C GLU A 70 -8.85 40.26 -11.31
N GLU A 71 -9.90 39.98 -12.11
CA GLU A 71 -10.47 40.87 -13.15
C GLU A 71 -11.71 41.63 -12.65
#